data_AF-A0A927LK65-F1
#
_entry.id   AF-A0A927LK65-F1
#
_cell.length_a   1.000
_cell.length_b   1.000
_cell.length_c   1.000
_cell.angle_alpha   90.00
_cell.angle_beta   90.00
_cell.angle_gamma   90.00
#
_symmetry.space_group_name_H-M   'P 1'
#
loop_
_entity.id
_entity.type
_entity.pdbx_description
1 polymer ?
#
loop_
_entity_poly.entity_id
_entity_poly.type
_entity_poly.pdbx_seq_one_letter_code
_entity_poly.pdbx_strand_id
1 'polypeptide(L)'
;MKKAALLLLLIVVFSCKKEGEKSTNTKTEIAKTDSIVYNTNDFQPHLKLEDEFSEFELTGLKNPEKFTAAELTYPIKENEFDFKKSADFDYFTVNDFNVDKTKCKIIAFSSYGENDSKIVNLQLNSYQSGEQKDALLLDCRFTFETEYYRNFEIKKNGTVIIKKIAVNGLLYNNDGDITGEKAVNDTTTEVVKYKMNANGQFVKF
;
A
#
# COMPACT_ATOMS: atom_id res chain seq x y z
N MET A 1 0.66 10.29 81.19
CA MET A 1 -0.43 11.23 80.86
C MET A 1 0.04 12.15 79.74
N LYS A 2 -0.82 12.32 78.71
CA LYS A 2 -0.98 13.48 77.79
C LYS A 2 0.30 14.06 77.15
N LYS A 3 0.53 13.84 75.84
CA LYS A 3 -0.07 14.50 74.65
C LYS A 3 0.65 15.79 74.25
N ALA A 4 0.84 15.89 72.93
CA ALA A 4 0.86 17.09 72.09
C ALA A 4 2.10 17.98 72.21
N ALA A 5 2.93 18.04 71.16
CA ALA A 5 2.81 18.94 70.00
C ALA A 5 3.39 20.33 70.32
N LEU A 6 4.38 20.78 69.56
CA LEU A 6 4.19 21.88 68.62
C LEU A 6 5.47 22.13 67.81
N LEU A 7 5.22 22.22 66.51
CA LEU A 7 5.99 22.74 65.40
C LEU A 7 6.80 24.02 65.71
N LEU A 8 8.04 24.12 65.21
CA LEU A 8 8.54 25.39 64.69
C LEU A 8 9.53 25.19 63.53
N LEU A 9 9.06 25.71 62.40
CA LEU A 9 9.71 25.97 61.12
C LEU A 9 10.83 27.01 61.29
N LEU A 10 11.95 26.90 60.57
CA LEU A 10 12.45 27.99 59.70
C LEU A 10 13.73 27.61 58.92
N ILE A 11 13.55 27.55 57.59
CA ILE A 11 14.28 28.24 56.51
C ILE A 11 15.79 27.93 56.26
N VAL A 12 15.95 27.10 55.23
CA VAL A 12 16.78 27.22 54.00
C VAL A 12 18.12 27.98 54.06
N VAL A 13 19.19 27.25 53.75
CA VAL A 13 20.36 27.80 53.06
C VAL A 13 20.59 27.00 51.78
N PHE A 14 20.54 27.71 50.65
CA PHE A 14 20.85 27.21 49.32
C PHE A 14 22.29 26.71 49.26
N SER A 15 22.47 25.51 48.71
CA SER A 15 23.76 25.09 48.17
C SER A 15 23.53 24.54 46.76
N CYS A 16 23.91 25.35 45.77
CA CYS A 16 23.96 24.95 44.36
C CYS A 16 24.88 23.74 44.22
N LYS A 17 24.32 22.59 43.86
CA LYS A 17 25.07 21.49 43.26
C LYS A 17 24.53 21.23 41.86
N LYS A 18 25.46 21.33 40.91
CA LYS A 18 25.32 21.05 39.48
C LYS A 18 24.50 19.79 39.23
N GLU A 19 23.53 19.90 38.33
CA GLU A 19 22.90 18.78 37.65
C GLU A 19 23.98 17.92 37.00
N GLY A 20 24.15 16.72 37.53
CA GLY A 20 24.63 15.58 36.76
C GLY A 20 23.39 14.79 36.38
N GLU A 21 23.04 14.81 35.10
CA GLU A 21 22.00 13.96 34.53
C GLU A 21 22.26 12.50 34.93
N LYS A 22 21.43 11.98 35.84
CA LYS A 22 21.26 10.54 35.97
C LYS A 22 20.58 10.09 34.68
N SER A 23 21.39 9.50 33.80
CA SER A 23 20.95 8.65 32.70
C SER A 23 19.95 7.65 33.26
N THR A 24 18.68 8.01 33.12
CA THR A 24 17.58 7.11 33.33
C THR A 24 17.54 6.36 32.01
N ASN A 25 18.02 5.12 32.04
CA ASN A 25 17.79 4.12 31.00
C ASN A 25 16.28 3.87 30.92
N THR A 26 15.57 4.84 30.36
CA THR A 26 14.33 4.62 29.69
C THR A 26 14.75 3.82 28.47
N LYS A 27 14.47 2.51 28.49
CA LYS A 27 14.29 1.79 27.24
C LYS A 27 13.21 2.55 26.50
N THR A 28 13.61 3.51 25.68
CA THR A 28 12.86 3.86 24.49
C THR A 28 12.67 2.53 23.80
N GLU A 29 11.44 2.03 23.76
CA GLU A 29 11.05 1.12 22.70
C GLU A 29 11.40 1.86 21.42
N ILE A 30 12.60 1.59 20.92
CA ILE A 30 13.03 1.96 19.58
C ILE A 30 11.90 1.47 18.71
N ALA A 31 11.21 2.40 18.05
CA ALA A 31 10.18 2.15 17.09
C ALA A 31 10.67 1.09 16.10
N LYS A 32 10.43 -0.18 16.41
CA LYS A 32 10.41 -1.20 15.39
C LYS A 32 9.30 -0.72 14.45
N THR A 33 9.55 -0.78 13.15
CA THR A 33 8.52 -0.86 12.09
C THR A 33 8.13 0.41 11.31
N ASP A 34 9.09 1.13 10.73
CA ASP A 34 8.86 1.99 9.54
C ASP A 34 9.62 1.51 8.28
N SER A 35 10.35 0.39 8.36
CA SER A 35 11.07 -0.16 7.22
C SER A 35 10.12 -0.65 6.12
N ILE A 36 10.43 -0.31 4.88
CA ILE A 36 9.75 -0.79 3.68
C ILE A 36 10.00 -2.31 3.54
N VAL A 37 8.93 -3.04 3.25
CA VAL A 37 8.94 -4.49 2.95
C VAL A 37 8.89 -4.74 1.45
N TYR A 38 8.05 -3.97 0.75
CA TYR A 38 7.90 -4.03 -0.69
C TYR A 38 7.32 -2.72 -1.21
N ASN A 39 7.72 -2.28 -2.39
CA ASN A 39 7.25 -1.06 -3.04
C ASN A 39 7.25 -1.22 -4.57
N THR A 40 6.83 -0.17 -5.27
CA THR A 40 6.79 -0.17 -6.74
C THR A 40 8.10 -0.52 -7.42
N ASN A 41 9.24 -0.05 -6.92
CA ASN A 41 10.55 -0.33 -7.52
C ASN A 41 10.90 -1.81 -7.45
N ASP A 42 10.46 -2.50 -6.41
CA ASP A 42 10.67 -3.95 -6.27
C ASP A 42 9.84 -4.75 -7.29
N PHE A 43 8.73 -4.17 -7.78
CA PHE A 43 7.87 -4.78 -8.79
C PHE A 43 8.28 -4.43 -10.23
N GLN A 44 8.95 -3.29 -10.44
CA GLN A 44 9.35 -2.81 -11.78
C GLN A 44 10.02 -3.87 -12.67
N PRO A 45 10.92 -4.75 -12.19
CA PRO A 45 11.54 -5.78 -13.03
C PRO A 45 10.55 -6.78 -13.66
N HIS A 46 9.32 -6.85 -13.16
CA HIS A 46 8.26 -7.72 -13.66
C HIS A 46 7.30 -7.03 -14.63
N LEU A 47 7.55 -5.78 -14.97
CA LEU A 47 6.66 -4.98 -15.80
C LEU A 47 7.39 -4.53 -17.07
N LYS A 48 6.74 -4.70 -18.22
CA LYS A 48 7.22 -4.22 -19.51
C LYS A 48 6.11 -3.43 -20.19
N LEU A 49 6.47 -2.30 -20.79
CA LEU A 49 5.61 -1.60 -21.75
C LEU A 49 5.85 -2.21 -23.14
N GLU A 50 4.78 -2.58 -23.81
CA GLU A 50 4.76 -2.94 -25.22
C GLU A 50 4.41 -1.65 -26.00
N ASP A 51 5.35 -1.18 -26.82
CA ASP A 51 5.28 0.15 -27.43
C ASP A 51 4.27 0.23 -28.59
N GLU A 52 4.03 -0.87 -29.31
CA GLU A 52 3.11 -0.91 -30.47
C GLU A 52 1.65 -0.71 -30.03
N PHE A 53 1.28 -1.33 -28.91
CA PHE A 53 -0.09 -1.25 -28.37
C PHE A 53 -0.22 -0.34 -27.16
N SER A 54 0.90 0.23 -26.67
CA SER A 54 0.94 0.99 -25.40
C SER A 54 0.40 0.20 -24.21
N GLU A 55 0.58 -1.12 -24.24
CA GLU A 55 0.06 -2.05 -23.24
C GLU A 55 1.13 -2.49 -22.25
N PHE A 56 0.72 -2.70 -21.00
CA PHE A 56 1.61 -3.24 -19.99
C PHE A 56 1.51 -4.76 -19.91
N GLU A 57 2.66 -5.41 -19.75
CA GLU A 57 2.79 -6.86 -19.65
C GLU A 57 3.56 -7.29 -18.41
N LEU A 58 3.15 -8.42 -17.84
CA LEU A 58 3.90 -9.12 -16.81
C LEU A 58 5.02 -9.95 -17.44
N THR A 59 6.23 -9.84 -16.91
CA THR A 59 7.40 -10.57 -17.42
C THR A 59 8.21 -11.22 -16.30
N GLY A 60 8.90 -12.33 -16.63
CA GLY A 60 9.83 -13.00 -15.72
C GLY A 60 9.18 -13.73 -14.53
N LEU A 61 7.85 -13.71 -14.43
CA LEU A 61 7.10 -14.44 -13.42
C LEU A 61 6.93 -15.91 -13.82
N LYS A 62 7.06 -16.81 -12.85
CA LYS A 62 7.01 -18.26 -13.04
C LYS A 62 6.00 -18.87 -12.08
N ASN A 63 5.56 -20.09 -12.37
CA ASN A 63 4.65 -20.87 -11.53
C ASN A 63 3.31 -20.16 -11.30
N PRO A 64 2.50 -19.94 -12.37
CA PRO A 64 1.18 -19.39 -12.20
C PRO A 64 0.33 -20.31 -11.31
N GLU A 65 -0.42 -19.69 -10.41
CA GLU A 65 -1.44 -20.32 -9.58
C GLU A 65 -2.82 -19.91 -10.10
N LYS A 66 -3.83 -20.73 -9.81
CA LYS A 66 -5.24 -20.38 -10.02
C LYS A 66 -5.86 -20.02 -8.68
N PHE A 67 -6.62 -18.93 -8.65
CA PHE A 67 -7.44 -18.61 -7.50
C PHE A 67 -8.54 -19.64 -7.30
N THR A 68 -8.82 -19.94 -6.03
CA THR A 68 -9.99 -20.72 -5.64
C THR A 68 -11.29 -19.94 -5.90
N ALA A 69 -12.44 -20.63 -5.95
CA ALA A 69 -13.74 -19.98 -6.08
C ALA A 69 -14.01 -18.93 -4.98
N ALA A 70 -13.53 -19.19 -3.75
CA ALA A 70 -13.62 -18.23 -2.65
C ALA A 70 -12.75 -16.98 -2.90
N GLU A 71 -11.51 -17.16 -3.37
CA GLU A 71 -10.61 -16.04 -3.68
C GLU A 71 -11.12 -15.21 -4.87
N LEU A 72 -11.75 -15.82 -5.87
CA LEU A 72 -12.35 -15.13 -7.01
C LEU A 72 -13.49 -14.20 -6.58
N THR A 73 -14.28 -14.58 -5.57
CA THR A 73 -15.43 -13.78 -5.10
C THR A 73 -15.06 -12.72 -4.06
N TYR A 74 -13.83 -12.75 -3.54
CA TYR A 74 -13.41 -11.81 -2.49
C TYR A 74 -13.40 -10.35 -3.00
N PRO A 75 -14.03 -9.39 -2.32
CA PRO A 75 -14.04 -7.99 -2.75
C PRO A 75 -12.64 -7.36 -2.64
N ILE A 76 -12.30 -6.50 -3.60
CA ILE A 76 -11.00 -5.81 -3.64
C ILE A 76 -11.20 -4.33 -3.33
N LYS A 77 -10.47 -3.81 -2.34
CA LYS A 77 -10.46 -2.36 -2.03
C LYS A 77 -9.65 -1.58 -3.06
N GLU A 78 -10.05 -0.34 -3.30
CA GLU A 78 -9.45 0.56 -4.28
C GLU A 78 -9.53 0.02 -5.74
N ASN A 79 -10.56 -0.78 -6.05
CA ASN A 79 -10.88 -1.26 -7.40
C ASN A 79 -11.90 -0.31 -8.08
N GLU A 80 -11.51 0.94 -8.34
CA GLU A 80 -12.40 1.97 -8.91
C GLU A 80 -12.81 1.73 -10.36
N PHE A 81 -12.06 0.92 -11.10
CA PHE A 81 -12.33 0.56 -12.49
C PHE A 81 -13.05 -0.79 -12.64
N ASP A 82 -13.43 -1.41 -11.51
CA ASP A 82 -14.23 -2.63 -11.44
C ASP A 82 -13.68 -3.83 -12.26
N PHE A 83 -12.35 -3.99 -12.31
CA PHE A 83 -11.76 -5.15 -12.98
C PHE A 83 -12.21 -6.45 -12.32
N LYS A 84 -12.38 -7.47 -13.15
CA LYS A 84 -12.85 -8.79 -12.72
C LYS A 84 -11.67 -9.74 -12.59
N LYS A 85 -11.71 -10.56 -11.54
CA LYS A 85 -10.91 -11.79 -11.47
C LYS A 85 -11.62 -12.88 -12.26
N SER A 86 -10.85 -13.72 -12.93
CA SER A 86 -11.36 -14.90 -13.64
C SER A 86 -10.59 -16.16 -13.25
N ALA A 87 -11.25 -17.31 -13.32
CA ALA A 87 -10.60 -18.62 -13.20
C ALA A 87 -9.62 -18.89 -14.36
N ASP A 88 -9.83 -18.20 -15.49
CA ASP A 88 -9.00 -18.38 -16.69
C ASP A 88 -7.66 -17.62 -16.59
N PHE A 89 -7.57 -16.62 -15.71
CA PHE A 89 -6.36 -15.82 -15.54
C PHE A 89 -5.27 -16.57 -14.78
N ASP A 90 -4.02 -16.22 -15.06
CA ASP A 90 -2.86 -16.66 -14.32
C ASP A 90 -2.53 -15.66 -13.22
N TYR A 91 -2.35 -16.16 -11.99
CA TYR A 91 -2.00 -15.36 -10.83
C TYR A 91 -0.61 -15.72 -10.34
N PHE A 92 0.21 -14.72 -10.06
CA PHE A 92 1.61 -14.91 -9.70
C PHE A 92 1.85 -14.29 -8.33
N THR A 93 2.22 -15.10 -7.33
CA THR A 93 2.70 -14.54 -6.06
C THR A 93 4.11 -13.98 -6.29
N VAL A 94 4.24 -12.65 -6.25
CA VAL A 94 5.53 -11.97 -6.49
C VAL A 94 6.31 -11.71 -5.21
N ASN A 95 5.63 -11.69 -4.07
CA ASN A 95 6.24 -11.61 -2.75
C ASN A 95 5.27 -12.12 -1.68
N ASP A 96 5.79 -12.64 -0.58
CA ASP A 96 5.02 -12.96 0.62
C ASP A 96 5.78 -12.61 1.89
N PHE A 97 5.04 -12.14 2.90
CA PHE A 97 5.61 -11.70 4.17
C PHE A 97 4.55 -11.80 5.28
N ASN A 98 4.98 -11.63 6.53
CA ASN A 98 4.07 -11.61 7.67
C ASN A 98 4.00 -10.22 8.31
N VAL A 99 2.79 -9.84 8.72
CA VAL A 99 2.54 -8.73 9.64
C VAL A 99 1.90 -9.34 10.88
N ASP A 100 2.65 -9.40 11.97
CA ASP A 100 2.30 -10.15 13.17
C ASP A 100 1.89 -11.61 12.86
N LYS A 101 0.61 -11.96 13.08
CA LYS A 101 0.04 -13.29 12.81
C LYS A 101 -0.62 -13.42 11.43
N THR A 102 -0.59 -12.37 10.63
CA THR A 102 -1.25 -12.30 9.32
C THR A 102 -0.25 -12.57 8.21
N LYS A 103 -0.50 -13.60 7.40
CA LYS A 103 0.27 -13.85 6.17
C LYS A 103 -0.23 -12.92 5.07
N CYS A 104 0.68 -12.25 4.40
CA CYS A 104 0.42 -11.34 3.30
C CYS A 104 1.02 -11.93 2.02
N LYS A 105 0.26 -11.92 0.92
CA LYS A 105 0.75 -12.25 -0.42
C LYS A 105 0.52 -11.08 -1.35
N ILE A 106 1.54 -10.71 -2.12
CA ILE A 106 1.42 -9.78 -3.23
C ILE A 106 1.28 -10.60 -4.50
N ILE A 107 0.19 -10.38 -5.21
CA ILE A 107 -0.22 -11.21 -6.35
C ILE A 107 -0.37 -10.31 -7.58
N ALA A 108 0.39 -10.62 -8.62
CA ALA A 108 0.29 -9.97 -9.92
C ALA A 108 -0.57 -10.82 -10.87
N PHE A 109 -1.37 -10.16 -11.69
CA PHE A 109 -2.13 -10.81 -12.76
C PHE A 109 -2.52 -9.80 -13.83
N SER A 110 -2.74 -10.28 -15.06
CA SER A 110 -3.35 -9.48 -16.11
C SER A 110 -4.86 -9.71 -16.15
N SER A 111 -5.60 -8.64 -16.42
CA SER A 111 -7.03 -8.68 -16.73
C SER A 111 -7.32 -7.87 -17.99
N TYR A 112 -8.58 -7.85 -18.38
CA TYR A 112 -9.06 -7.05 -19.52
C TYR A 112 -10.09 -6.05 -19.04
N GLY A 113 -10.03 -4.84 -19.61
CA GLY A 113 -10.95 -3.74 -19.34
C GLY A 113 -11.96 -3.62 -20.46
N GLU A 114 -12.52 -2.42 -20.58
CA GLU A 114 -13.33 -2.08 -21.75
C GLU A 114 -12.48 -2.13 -23.03
N ASN A 115 -13.12 -2.51 -24.14
CA ASN A 115 -12.48 -2.67 -25.45
C ASN A 115 -11.26 -3.62 -25.46
N ASP A 116 -11.29 -4.66 -24.64
CA ASP A 116 -10.23 -5.67 -24.51
C ASP A 116 -8.85 -5.09 -24.11
N SER A 117 -8.82 -3.88 -23.54
CA SER A 117 -7.56 -3.25 -23.11
C SER A 117 -6.90 -4.08 -22.02
N LYS A 118 -5.62 -4.39 -22.18
CA LYS A 118 -4.86 -5.16 -21.19
C LYS A 118 -4.54 -4.31 -19.96
N ILE A 119 -4.86 -4.85 -18.77
CA ILE A 119 -4.52 -4.22 -17.49
C ILE A 119 -3.60 -5.14 -16.70
N VAL A 120 -2.53 -4.56 -16.16
CA VAL A 120 -1.71 -5.21 -15.15
C VAL A 120 -2.20 -4.81 -13.77
N ASN A 121 -2.55 -5.80 -12.96
CA ASN A 121 -3.00 -5.62 -11.59
C ASN A 121 -1.96 -6.17 -10.61
N LEU A 122 -1.83 -5.49 -9.47
CA LEU A 122 -1.07 -5.96 -8.33
C LEU A 122 -1.93 -5.85 -7.08
N GLN A 123 -2.26 -6.99 -6.47
CA GLN A 123 -3.17 -7.07 -5.33
C GLN A 123 -2.42 -7.59 -4.09
N LEU A 124 -2.65 -6.96 -2.94
CA LEU A 124 -2.21 -7.44 -1.64
C LEU A 124 -3.35 -8.20 -0.95
N ASN A 125 -3.15 -9.48 -0.72
CA ASN A 125 -4.07 -10.32 0.05
C ASN A 125 -3.54 -10.59 1.44
N SER A 126 -4.43 -10.56 2.43
CA SER A 126 -4.13 -10.98 3.80
C SER A 126 -4.83 -12.28 4.14
N TYR A 127 -4.18 -13.12 4.93
CA TYR A 127 -4.66 -14.43 5.33
C TYR A 127 -4.39 -14.68 6.82
N GLN A 128 -5.35 -15.31 7.50
CA GLN A 128 -5.17 -15.85 8.85
C GLN A 128 -5.74 -17.27 8.89
N SER A 129 -4.97 -18.21 9.45
CA SER A 129 -5.36 -19.64 9.50
C SER A 129 -5.71 -20.24 8.13
N GLY A 130 -5.06 -19.76 7.06
CA GLY A 130 -5.31 -20.20 5.68
C GLY A 130 -6.50 -19.54 4.98
N GLU A 131 -7.30 -18.74 5.70
CA GLU A 131 -8.46 -18.05 5.12
C GLU A 131 -8.12 -16.60 4.76
N GLN A 132 -8.56 -16.14 3.59
CA GLN A 132 -8.41 -14.76 3.16
C GLN A 132 -9.25 -13.82 4.06
N LYS A 133 -8.61 -12.76 4.56
CA LYS A 133 -9.22 -11.77 5.47
C LYS A 133 -9.44 -10.41 4.83
N ASP A 134 -8.70 -10.09 3.77
CA ASP A 134 -8.89 -8.86 3.00
C ASP A 134 -8.15 -8.89 1.67
N ALA A 135 -8.43 -7.90 0.81
CA ALA A 135 -7.70 -7.61 -0.41
C ALA A 135 -7.63 -6.10 -0.68
N LEU A 136 -6.46 -5.63 -1.12
CA LEU A 136 -6.22 -4.23 -1.49
C LEU A 136 -5.47 -4.16 -2.83
N LEU A 137 -6.00 -3.38 -3.78
CA LEU A 137 -5.37 -3.18 -5.07
C LEU A 137 -4.23 -2.15 -4.97
N LEU A 138 -2.98 -2.61 -5.04
CA LEU A 138 -1.77 -1.80 -4.92
C LEU A 138 -1.46 -1.03 -6.20
N ASP A 139 -1.47 -1.73 -7.34
CA ASP A 139 -1.28 -1.17 -8.67
C ASP A 139 -2.36 -1.70 -9.61
N CYS A 140 -2.76 -0.81 -10.50
CA CYS A 140 -3.65 -1.06 -11.61
C CYS A 140 -3.12 -0.19 -12.73
N ARG A 141 -2.59 -0.84 -13.77
CA ARG A 141 -1.84 -0.15 -14.79
C ARG A 141 -2.34 -0.50 -16.18
N PHE A 142 -2.70 0.53 -16.93
CA PHE A 142 -3.16 0.45 -18.30
C PHE A 142 -3.12 1.83 -18.97
N THR A 143 -3.13 1.82 -20.30
CA THR A 143 -3.23 3.02 -21.13
C THR A 143 -4.44 2.88 -22.02
N PHE A 144 -5.26 3.91 -22.06
CA PHE A 144 -6.26 4.10 -23.11
C PHE A 144 -6.08 5.53 -23.63
N GLU A 145 -7.09 6.39 -23.50
CA GLU A 145 -6.93 7.84 -23.70
C GLU A 145 -6.14 8.53 -22.58
N THR A 146 -6.16 7.94 -21.40
CA THR A 146 -5.42 8.40 -20.21
C THR A 146 -4.62 7.22 -19.69
N GLU A 147 -3.36 7.46 -19.36
CA GLU A 147 -2.52 6.47 -18.69
C GLU A 147 -2.85 6.46 -17.21
N TYR A 148 -3.14 5.28 -16.67
CA TYR A 148 -3.38 5.06 -15.25
C TYR A 148 -2.30 4.15 -14.69
N TYR A 149 -1.71 4.54 -13.56
CA TYR A 149 -0.79 3.72 -12.80
C TYR A 149 -0.75 4.13 -11.34
N ARG A 150 -0.22 3.28 -10.47
CA ARG A 150 -0.05 3.59 -9.05
C ARG A 150 1.37 3.33 -8.59
N ASN A 151 1.83 4.21 -7.71
CA ASN A 151 3.02 3.96 -6.90
C ASN A 151 2.58 3.55 -5.49
N PHE A 152 3.26 2.59 -4.88
CA PHE A 152 2.89 2.11 -3.55
C PHE A 152 4.11 1.78 -2.69
N GLU A 153 3.89 1.81 -1.38
CA GLU A 153 4.85 1.38 -0.37
C GLU A 153 4.13 0.57 0.71
N ILE A 154 4.68 -0.59 1.05
CA ILE A 154 4.23 -1.42 2.17
C ILE A 154 5.30 -1.40 3.25
N LYS A 155 4.92 -1.02 4.45
CA LYS A 155 5.78 -0.99 5.63
C LYS A 155 5.61 -2.24 6.47
N LYS A 156 6.65 -2.59 7.24
CA LYS A 156 6.68 -3.76 8.12
C LYS A 156 5.60 -3.77 9.20
N ASN A 157 5.08 -2.60 9.56
CA ASN A 157 3.96 -2.47 10.49
C ASN A 157 2.58 -2.67 9.84
N GLY A 158 2.50 -3.10 8.58
CA GLY A 158 1.24 -3.24 7.84
C GLY A 158 0.62 -1.92 7.39
N THR A 159 1.37 -0.81 7.40
CA THR A 159 0.95 0.42 6.71
C THR A 159 1.18 0.26 5.22
N VAL A 160 0.19 0.64 4.42
CA VAL A 160 0.24 0.67 2.96
C VAL A 160 -0.10 2.07 2.50
N ILE A 161 0.75 2.65 1.65
CA ILE A 161 0.53 3.96 1.03
C ILE A 161 0.41 3.72 -0.46
N ILE A 162 -0.64 4.23 -1.09
CA ILE A 162 -0.87 4.12 -2.54
C ILE A 162 -1.06 5.53 -3.08
N LYS A 163 -0.26 5.89 -4.07
CA LYS A 163 -0.35 7.12 -4.87
C LYS A 163 -0.89 6.74 -6.24
N LYS A 164 -2.16 7.06 -6.47
CA LYS A 164 -2.84 6.86 -7.76
C LYS A 164 -2.50 8.02 -8.68
N ILE A 165 -2.18 7.72 -9.93
CA ILE A 165 -1.74 8.71 -10.92
C ILE A 165 -2.52 8.46 -12.21
N ALA A 166 -3.05 9.54 -12.77
CA ALA A 166 -3.64 9.53 -14.11
C ALA A 166 -2.98 10.63 -14.94
N VAL A 167 -2.55 10.30 -16.15
CA VAL A 167 -1.82 11.19 -17.06
C VAL A 167 -2.58 11.27 -18.38
N ASN A 168 -3.11 12.45 -18.70
CA ASN A 168 -3.82 12.71 -19.95
C ASN A 168 -2.96 13.60 -20.86
N GLY A 169 -2.52 13.02 -21.97
CA GLY A 169 -1.72 13.71 -22.99
C GLY A 169 -2.51 14.19 -24.20
N LEU A 170 -3.83 14.02 -24.24
CA LEU A 170 -4.64 14.25 -25.44
C LEU A 170 -5.38 15.60 -25.41
N LEU A 171 -5.48 16.25 -26.56
CA LEU A 171 -6.30 17.45 -26.79
C LEU A 171 -7.66 17.05 -27.37
N TYR A 172 -8.72 17.65 -26.86
CA TYR A 172 -10.10 17.38 -27.30
C TYR A 172 -10.75 18.67 -27.83
N ASN A 173 -11.57 18.54 -28.88
CA ASN A 173 -12.47 19.63 -29.32
C ASN A 173 -13.73 19.69 -28.42
N ASN A 174 -14.65 20.61 -28.73
CA ASN A 174 -15.91 20.74 -27.98
C ASN A 174 -16.86 19.55 -28.14
N ASP A 175 -16.68 18.74 -29.19
CA ASP A 175 -17.49 17.55 -29.49
C ASP A 175 -16.93 16.28 -28.83
N GLY A 176 -15.74 16.36 -28.23
CA GLY A 176 -15.05 15.25 -27.58
C GLY A 176 -14.08 14.47 -28.48
N ASP A 177 -13.81 14.93 -29.70
CA ASP A 177 -12.87 14.26 -30.59
C ASP A 177 -11.42 14.61 -30.23
N ILE A 178 -10.54 13.61 -30.35
CA ILE A 178 -9.10 13.80 -30.20
C ILE A 178 -8.58 14.62 -31.38
N THR A 179 -7.99 15.78 -31.10
CA THR A 179 -7.47 16.72 -32.09
C THR A 179 -5.94 16.79 -32.13
N GLY A 180 -5.27 16.11 -31.21
CA GLY A 180 -3.82 16.02 -31.13
C GLY A 180 -3.35 15.72 -29.71
N GLU A 181 -2.06 15.99 -29.48
CA GLU A 181 -1.40 15.80 -28.19
C GLU A 181 -1.09 17.14 -27.52
N LYS A 182 -1.10 17.14 -26.20
CA LYS A 182 -0.70 18.29 -25.37
C LYS A 182 0.82 18.39 -25.35
N ALA A 183 1.33 19.62 -25.36
CA ALA A 183 2.75 19.88 -25.12
C ALA A 183 3.18 19.52 -23.68
N VAL A 184 2.24 19.54 -22.73
CA VAL A 184 2.44 19.15 -21.33
C VAL A 184 1.22 18.36 -20.89
N ASN A 185 1.43 17.16 -20.36
CA ASN A 185 0.35 16.29 -19.92
C ASN A 185 -0.35 16.82 -18.68
N ASP A 186 -1.68 16.65 -18.62
CA ASP A 186 -2.44 16.88 -17.40
C ASP A 186 -2.27 15.67 -16.49
N THR A 187 -1.71 15.88 -15.30
CA THR A 187 -1.47 14.80 -14.33
C THR A 187 -2.28 15.04 -13.07
N THR A 188 -3.10 14.06 -12.71
CA THR A 188 -3.81 14.05 -11.42
C THR A 188 -3.17 13.05 -10.46
N THR A 189 -3.31 13.29 -9.16
CA THR A 189 -2.76 12.43 -8.14
C THR A 189 -3.68 12.35 -6.93
N GLU A 190 -3.96 11.14 -6.47
CA GLU A 190 -4.64 10.86 -5.20
C GLU A 190 -3.72 10.00 -4.32
N VAL A 191 -3.65 10.27 -3.02
CA VAL A 191 -2.93 9.42 -2.06
C VAL A 191 -3.91 8.82 -1.07
N VAL A 192 -3.93 7.50 -0.98
CA VAL A 192 -4.70 6.75 0.01
C VAL A 192 -3.76 5.98 0.93
N LYS A 193 -4.13 5.90 2.21
CA LYS A 193 -3.35 5.22 3.24
C LYS A 193 -4.20 4.19 3.94
N TYR A 194 -3.61 3.04 4.17
CA TYR A 194 -4.24 1.89 4.80
C TYR A 194 -3.36 1.35 5.91
N LYS A 195 -4.00 0.88 6.98
CA LYS A 195 -3.33 0.19 8.08
C LYS A 195 -3.98 -1.17 8.27
N MET A 196 -3.16 -2.22 8.28
CA MET A 196 -3.63 -3.54 8.68
C MET A 196 -3.97 -3.56 10.17
N ASN A 197 -5.19 -3.98 10.50
CA ASN A 197 -5.63 -4.20 11.88
C ASN A 197 -5.31 -5.64 12.35
N ALA A 198 -5.57 -5.93 13.63
CA ALA A 198 -5.29 -7.25 14.23
C ALA A 198 -6.08 -8.42 13.59
N ASN A 199 -7.15 -8.14 12.86
CA ASN A 199 -7.96 -9.13 12.14
C ASN A 199 -7.44 -9.37 10.71
N GLY A 200 -6.33 -8.72 10.32
CA GLY A 200 -5.76 -8.80 8.98
C GLY A 200 -6.47 -7.92 7.96
N GLN A 201 -7.34 -6.99 8.38
CA GLN A 201 -8.07 -6.11 7.46
C GLN A 201 -7.33 -4.79 7.25
N PHE A 202 -7.32 -4.30 6.01
CA PHE A 202 -6.80 -3.00 5.62
C PHE A 202 -7.83 -1.90 5.89
N VAL A 203 -7.59 -1.06 6.89
CA VAL A 203 -8.47 0.05 7.26
C VAL A 203 -7.89 1.37 6.76
N LYS A 204 -8.68 2.16 6.03
CA LYS A 204 -8.27 3.49 5.52
C LYS A 204 -8.16 4.48 6.67
N PHE A 205 -7.17 5.37 6.66
CA PHE A 205 -6.94 6.39 7.71
C PHE A 205 -6.32 7.67 7.16
#